data_AF-A0A1C0VG30-F1
#
_entry.id   AF-A0A1C0VG30-F1
#
_cell.length_a   1.000
_cell.length_b   1.000
_cell.length_c   1.000
_cell.angle_alpha   90.00
_cell.angle_beta   90.00
_cell.angle_gamma   90.00
#
_symmetry.space_group_name_H-M   'P 1'
#
loop_
_entity.id
_entity.type
_entity.pdbx_description
1 polymer ?
#
loop_
_entity_poly.entity_id
_entity_poly.type
_entity_poly.pdbx_seq_one_letter_code
_entity_poly.pdbx_strand_id
1 'polypeptide(L)'
;MYDNVCKFLAESLVIEAIKDNRIRSNLAASTAVLSGLVLNKDVIKRILRSDIMRESVIYQDILQEGLEQGIQQNTQEIAIKLINKGISLEIIADATGLTIEQLQKLQAQTENTEIQ
;
A
#
# COMPACT_ATOMS: atom_id res chain seq x y z
N MET A 1 12.26 -11.38 -4.80
CA MET A 1 11.18 -10.37 -4.77
C MET A 1 10.28 -10.38 -6.01
N TYR A 2 10.72 -10.92 -7.17
CA TYR A 2 9.86 -11.15 -8.35
C TYR A 2 8.96 -12.40 -8.27
N ASP A 3 9.20 -13.27 -7.28
CA ASP A 3 8.53 -14.56 -7.13
C ASP A 3 7.08 -14.45 -6.61
N ASN A 4 6.79 -13.40 -5.83
CA ASN A 4 5.49 -13.25 -5.17
C ASN A 4 4.37 -12.84 -6.13
N VAL A 5 4.68 -12.15 -7.24
CA VAL A 5 3.66 -11.73 -8.22
C VAL A 5 3.28 -12.88 -9.14
N CYS A 6 4.27 -13.66 -9.61
CA CYS A 6 3.98 -14.91 -10.34
C CYS A 6 3.22 -15.90 -9.47
N LYS A 7 3.57 -15.99 -8.18
CA LYS A 7 2.85 -16.83 -7.20
C LYS A 7 1.42 -16.35 -6.96
N PHE A 8 1.18 -15.04 -6.77
CA PHE A 8 -0.15 -14.46 -6.61
C PHE A 8 -1.05 -14.69 -7.84
N LEU A 9 -0.48 -14.65 -9.05
CA LEU A 9 -1.21 -14.91 -10.29
C LEU A 9 -1.47 -16.40 -10.52
N ALA A 10 -0.55 -17.27 -10.12
CA ALA A 10 -0.75 -18.72 -10.11
C ALA A 10 -1.81 -19.15 -9.08
N GLU A 11 -1.90 -18.44 -7.94
CA GLU A 11 -2.89 -18.67 -6.88
C GLU A 11 -4.27 -18.03 -7.17
N SER A 12 -4.43 -17.27 -8.26
CA SER A 12 -5.74 -16.75 -8.65
C SER A 12 -6.62 -17.89 -9.16
N LEU A 13 -7.57 -18.32 -8.32
CA LEU A 13 -8.60 -19.36 -8.56
C LEU A 13 -9.26 -19.29 -9.97
N VAL A 14 -9.24 -18.13 -10.62
CA VAL A 14 -9.79 -17.91 -11.97
C VAL A 14 -9.03 -18.70 -13.04
N ILE A 15 -7.71 -18.87 -12.93
CA ILE A 15 -6.90 -19.54 -13.96
C ILE A 15 -7.05 -21.07 -13.87
N GLU A 16 -7.05 -21.63 -12.66
CA GLU A 16 -7.23 -23.08 -12.45
C GLU A 16 -8.63 -23.57 -12.85
N ALA A 17 -9.65 -22.71 -12.75
CA ALA A 17 -11.02 -23.01 -13.15
C ALA A 17 -11.22 -23.11 -14.68
N ILE A 18 -10.24 -22.68 -15.50
CA ILE A 18 -10.30 -22.77 -16.95
C ILE A 18 -9.99 -24.19 -17.40
N LYS A 19 -11.03 -24.90 -17.87
CA LYS A 19 -10.93 -26.29 -18.35
C LYS A 19 -10.07 -26.45 -19.61
N ASP A 20 -10.08 -25.44 -20.49
CA ASP A 20 -9.29 -25.47 -21.71
C ASP A 20 -7.81 -25.14 -21.42
N ASN A 21 -6.94 -26.13 -21.60
CA ASN A 21 -5.51 -26.02 -21.34
C ASN A 21 -4.82 -24.95 -22.20
N ARG A 22 -5.29 -24.70 -23.43
CA ARG A 22 -4.71 -23.69 -24.33
C ARG A 22 -5.10 -22.30 -23.86
N ILE A 23 -6.37 -22.08 -23.50
CA ILE A 23 -6.83 -20.79 -22.96
C ILE A 23 -6.09 -20.49 -21.65
N ARG A 24 -5.98 -21.48 -20.76
CA ARG A 24 -5.26 -21.35 -19.50
C ARG A 24 -3.78 -20.98 -19.70
N SER A 25 -3.11 -21.66 -20.63
CA SER A 25 -1.71 -21.39 -20.97
C SER A 25 -1.52 -19.99 -21.55
N ASN A 26 -2.37 -19.57 -22.48
CA ASN A 26 -2.31 -18.25 -23.10
C ASN A 26 -2.58 -17.13 -22.09
N LEU A 27 -3.53 -17.32 -21.17
CA LEU A 27 -3.84 -16.35 -20.12
C LEU A 27 -2.69 -16.22 -19.12
N ALA A 28 -2.11 -17.33 -18.68
CA ALA A 28 -0.95 -17.33 -17.79
C ALA A 28 0.25 -16.61 -18.45
N ALA A 29 0.53 -16.91 -19.73
CA ALA A 29 1.60 -16.26 -20.48
C ALA A 29 1.37 -14.75 -20.65
N SER A 30 0.16 -14.36 -21.05
CA SER A 30 -0.18 -12.94 -21.26
C SER A 30 -0.12 -12.15 -19.95
N THR A 31 -0.63 -12.74 -18.87
CA THR A 31 -0.59 -12.15 -17.53
C THR A 31 0.84 -12.03 -17.01
N ALA A 32 1.70 -13.04 -17.23
CA ALA A 32 3.12 -12.97 -16.87
C ALA A 32 3.86 -11.85 -17.62
N VAL A 33 3.60 -11.71 -18.93
CA VAL A 33 4.15 -10.61 -19.74
C VAL A 33 3.65 -9.26 -19.23
N LEU A 34 2.33 -9.12 -19.05
CA LEU A 34 1.72 -7.89 -18.55
C LEU A 34 2.24 -7.52 -17.17
N SER A 35 2.35 -8.45 -16.24
CA SER A 35 2.92 -8.20 -14.91
C SER A 35 4.40 -7.83 -14.97
N GLY A 36 5.19 -8.45 -15.85
CA GLY A 36 6.58 -8.02 -16.08
C GLY A 36 6.66 -6.56 -16.54
N LEU A 37 5.78 -6.15 -17.46
CA LEU A 37 5.71 -4.77 -17.94
C LEU A 37 5.13 -3.80 -16.89
N VAL A 38 4.08 -4.20 -16.19
CA VAL A 38 3.40 -3.43 -15.12
C VAL A 38 4.26 -3.33 -13.86
N LEU A 39 5.24 -4.21 -13.63
CA LEU A 39 6.19 -4.05 -12.52
C LEU A 39 7.33 -3.08 -12.85
N ASN A 40 7.51 -2.74 -14.12
CA ASN A 40 8.54 -1.79 -14.55
C ASN A 40 7.96 -0.37 -14.56
N LYS A 41 8.30 0.43 -13.54
CA LYS A 41 7.85 1.82 -13.39
C LYS A 41 8.12 2.69 -14.62
N ASP A 42 9.21 2.47 -15.35
CA ASP A 42 9.56 3.26 -16.54
C ASP A 42 8.74 2.85 -17.77
N VAL A 43 8.36 1.57 -17.88
CA VAL A 43 7.43 1.10 -18.92
C VAL A 43 6.03 1.62 -18.62
N ILE A 44 5.55 1.50 -17.38
CA ILE A 44 4.25 2.05 -16.96
C ILE A 44 4.18 3.53 -17.28
N LYS A 45 5.15 4.34 -16.86
CA LYS A 45 5.15 5.80 -17.09
C LYS A 45 5.15 6.19 -18.58
N ARG A 46 5.68 5.33 -19.46
CA ARG A 46 5.66 5.56 -20.91
C ARG A 46 4.30 5.25 -21.54
N ILE A 47 3.62 4.20 -21.07
CA ILE A 47 2.29 3.79 -21.55
C ILE A 47 1.22 4.70 -20.93
N LEU A 48 1.26 4.84 -19.61
CA LEU A 48 0.39 5.67 -18.79
C LEU A 48 1.04 7.04 -18.63
N ARG A 49 1.00 7.86 -19.69
CA ARG A 49 1.53 9.22 -19.62
C ARG A 49 0.80 9.99 -18.52
N SER A 50 1.58 10.65 -17.66
CA SER A 50 1.06 11.26 -16.42
C SER A 50 -0.01 12.32 -16.66
N ASP A 51 0.01 13.01 -17.78
CA ASP A 51 -1.00 13.99 -18.20
C ASP A 51 -2.35 13.30 -18.46
N ILE A 52 -2.37 12.20 -19.21
CA ILE A 52 -3.58 11.43 -19.50
C ILE A 52 -4.12 10.75 -18.23
N MET A 53 -3.24 10.22 -17.39
CA MET A 53 -3.67 9.55 -16.15
C MET A 53 -4.28 10.50 -15.14
N ARG A 54 -3.85 11.78 -15.10
CA ARG A 54 -4.42 12.77 -14.19
C ARG A 54 -5.89 13.09 -14.49
N GLU A 55 -6.40 12.76 -15.68
CA GLU A 55 -7.82 12.89 -16.01
C GLU A 55 -8.64 11.66 -15.63
N SER A 56 -7.99 10.53 -15.31
CA SER A 56 -8.69 9.31 -14.91
C SER A 56 -9.27 9.43 -13.50
N VAL A 57 -10.59 9.22 -13.38
CA VAL A 57 -11.29 9.21 -12.08
C VAL A 57 -10.69 8.17 -11.14
N ILE A 58 -10.40 6.97 -11.63
CA ILE A 58 -9.79 5.90 -10.84
C ILE A 58 -8.40 6.30 -10.31
N TYR A 59 -7.62 7.03 -11.12
CA TYR A 59 -6.31 7.50 -10.66
C TYR A 59 -6.44 8.56 -9.56
N GLN A 60 -7.43 9.44 -9.66
CA GLN A 60 -7.71 10.45 -8.63
C GLN A 60 -8.17 9.80 -7.32
N ASP A 61 -9.03 8.78 -7.39
CA ASP A 61 -9.47 8.03 -6.20
C ASP A 61 -8.29 7.36 -5.48
N ILE A 62 -7.41 6.68 -6.23
CA ILE A 62 -6.19 6.06 -5.68
C ILE A 62 -5.25 7.12 -5.09
N LEU A 63 -5.10 8.26 -5.78
CA LEU A 63 -4.26 9.35 -5.29
C LEU A 63 -4.80 9.94 -3.99
N GLN A 64 -6.11 10.12 -3.90
CA GLN A 64 -6.76 10.62 -2.69
C GLN A 64 -6.60 9.64 -1.53
N GLU A 65 -6.87 8.35 -1.75
CA GLU A 65 -6.66 7.32 -0.73
C GLU A 65 -5.20 7.30 -0.26
N GLY A 66 -4.25 7.38 -1.18
CA GLY A 66 -2.82 7.44 -0.86
C GLY A 66 -2.44 8.69 -0.05
N LEU A 67 -3.06 9.84 -0.33
CA LEU A 67 -2.83 11.07 0.43
C LEU A 67 -3.38 10.95 1.85
N GLU A 68 -4.61 10.43 2.01
CA GLU A 68 -5.23 10.20 3.32
C GLU A 68 -4.40 9.22 4.16
N GLN A 69 -3.94 8.12 3.55
CA GLN A 69 -3.02 7.18 4.19
C GLN A 69 -1.71 7.85 4.58
N GLY A 70 -1.12 8.67 3.72
CA GLY A 70 0.12 9.39 3.99
C GLY A 70 -0.01 10.40 5.14
N ILE A 71 -1.11 11.15 5.20
CA ILE A 71 -1.42 12.05 6.31
C ILE A 71 -1.53 11.26 7.60
N GLN A 72 -2.31 10.17 7.61
CA GLN A 72 -2.50 9.34 8.80
C GLN A 72 -1.18 8.74 9.30
N GLN A 73 -0.34 8.21 8.40
CA GLN A 73 0.96 7.64 8.74
C GLN A 73 1.89 8.71 9.33
N ASN A 74 1.98 9.88 8.70
CA ASN A 74 2.83 10.97 9.19
C ASN A 74 2.35 11.49 10.55
N THR A 75 1.04 11.61 10.77
CA THR A 75 0.47 12.00 12.08
C THR A 75 0.84 10.98 13.17
N GLN A 76 0.76 9.69 12.88
CA GLN A 76 1.18 8.63 13.82
C GLN A 76 2.69 8.67 14.09
N GLU A 77 3.52 8.88 13.07
CA GLU A 77 4.97 8.98 13.24
C GLU A 77 5.36 10.18 14.12
N ILE A 78 4.71 11.34 13.91
CA ILE A 78 4.89 12.52 14.76
C ILE A 78 4.47 12.20 16.19
N ALA A 79 3.30 11.58 16.40
CA ALA A 79 2.82 11.21 17.72
C ALA A 79 3.82 10.29 18.46
N ILE A 80 4.35 9.25 17.80
CA ILE A 80 5.39 8.37 18.36
C ILE A 80 6.63 9.17 18.77
N LYS A 81 7.12 10.08 17.92
CA LYS A 81 8.28 10.92 18.25
C LYS A 81 8.04 11.81 19.47
N LEU A 82 6.81 12.29 19.66
CA LEU A 82 6.44 13.12 20.81
C LEU A 82 6.29 12.28 22.09
N ILE A 83 5.71 11.09 22.00
CA ILE A 83 5.63 10.10 23.11
C ILE A 83 7.05 9.77 23.59
N ASN A 84 7.97 9.47 22.67
CA ASN A 84 9.37 9.14 22.99
C ASN A 84 10.14 10.33 23.61
N LYS A 85 9.66 11.56 23.40
CA LYS A 85 10.18 12.77 24.04
C LYS A 85 9.55 13.04 25.41
N GLY A 86 8.66 12.18 25.89
CA GLY A 86 7.98 12.29 27.17
C GLY A 86 6.88 13.35 27.22
N ILE A 87 6.34 13.75 26.07
CA ILE A 87 5.21 14.69 26.02
C ILE A 87 3.93 13.95 26.42
N SER A 88 3.05 14.60 27.19
CA SER A 88 1.82 13.96 27.67
C SER A 88 0.85 13.65 26.52
N LEU A 89 0.08 12.57 26.68
CA LEU A 89 -0.86 12.13 25.65
C LEU A 89 -1.97 13.17 25.40
N GLU A 90 -2.36 13.96 26.40
CA GLU A 90 -3.36 15.03 26.21
C GLU A 90 -2.87 16.09 25.23
N ILE A 91 -1.62 16.53 25.36
CA ILE A 91 -1.02 17.55 24.47
C ILE A 91 -0.88 17.00 23.05
N ILE A 92 -0.50 15.72 22.93
CA ILE A 92 -0.35 15.08 21.62
C ILE A 92 -1.72 14.92 20.95
N ALA A 93 -2.76 14.54 21.70
CA ALA A 93 -4.12 14.42 21.18
C ALA A 93 -4.63 15.76 20.63
N ASP A 94 -4.43 16.84 21.38
CA ASP A 94 -4.81 18.19 20.95
C ASP A 94 -4.04 18.63 19.68
N ALA A 95 -2.73 18.35 19.61
CA ALA A 95 -1.90 18.76 18.48
C ALA A 95 -2.07 17.91 17.20
N THR A 96 -2.41 16.62 17.35
CA THR A 96 -2.43 15.66 16.23
C THR A 96 -3.84 15.25 15.81
N GLY A 97 -4.87 15.57 16.61
CA GLY A 97 -6.24 15.12 16.40
C GLY A 97 -6.46 13.62 16.65
N LEU A 98 -5.45 12.90 17.16
CA LEU A 98 -5.57 11.50 17.53
C LEU A 98 -6.31 11.35 18.86
N THR A 99 -7.08 10.28 19.01
CA THR A 99 -7.73 9.96 20.29
C THR A 99 -6.72 9.42 21.29
N ILE A 100 -7.02 9.57 22.58
CA ILE A 100 -6.19 9.00 23.66
C ILE A 100 -6.02 7.48 23.48
N GLU A 101 -7.07 6.77 23.04
CA GLU A 101 -7.00 5.33 22.76
C GLU A 101 -6.02 4.99 21.63
N GLN A 102 -6.02 5.78 20.55
CA GLN A 102 -5.05 5.61 19.46
C GLN A 102 -3.62 5.84 19.94
N LEU A 103 -3.40 6.86 20.77
CA LEU A 103 -2.09 7.19 21.33
C LEU A 103 -1.59 6.11 22.30
N GLN A 104 -2.46 5.55 23.15
CA GLN A 104 -2.11 4.44 24.04
C GLN A 104 -1.68 3.20 23.25
N LYS A 105 -2.36 2.90 22.14
CA LYS A 105 -1.97 1.81 21.24
C LYS A 105 -0.60 2.04 20.61
N LEU A 106 -0.31 3.27 20.16
CA LEU A 106 1.00 3.62 19.61
C LEU A 106 2.11 3.53 20.68
N GLN A 107 1.82 3.98 21.90
CA GLN A 107 2.76 3.88 23.03
C GLN A 107 3.12 2.42 23.32
N ALA A 108 2.12 1.53 23.43
CA ALA A 108 2.35 0.10 23.68
C ALA A 108 3.13 -0.61 22.55
N GLN A 109 3.01 -0.14 21.31
CA GLN A 109 3.80 -0.65 20.18
C GLN A 109 5.26 -0.22 20.25
N THR A 110 5.52 0.99 20.76
CA THR A 110 6.87 1.54 20.88
C THR A 110 7.63 0.85 22.02
N GLU A 111 6.97 0.60 23.15
CA GLU A 111 7.53 -0.12 24.31
C GLU A 111 7.89 -1.59 24.00
N ASN A 112 7.13 -2.27 23.12
CA ASN A 112 7.44 -3.63 22.69
C ASN A 112 8.65 -3.73 21.74
N THR A 113 9.06 -2.62 21.13
CA THR A 113 10.19 -2.61 20.17
C THR A 113 11.54 -2.46 20.89
N GLU A 114 11.56 -2.06 22.16
CA GLU A 114 12.80 -1.91 22.96
C GLU A 114 13.25 -3.21 23.67
N ILE A 115 12.49 -4.32 23.56
CA ILE A 115 12.76 -5.60 24.24
C ILE A 115 13.23 -6.71 23.26
N GLN A 116 13.64 -6.37 22.04
CA GLN A 116 14.26 -7.31 21.08
C GLN A 116 15.63 -6.82 20.61
#